data_AF-A0A3A6JN90-F1
#
_entry.id   AF-A0A3A6JN90-F1
#
_cell.length_a   1.000
_cell.length_b   1.000
_cell.length_c   1.000
_cell.angle_alpha   90.00
_cell.angle_beta   90.00
_cell.angle_gamma   90.00
#
_symmetry.space_group_name_H-M   'P 1'
#
loop_
_entity.id
_entity.type
_entity.pdbx_description
1 polymer ?
#
loop_
_entity_poly.entity_id
_entity_poly.type
_entity_poly.pdbx_seq_one_letter_code
_entity_poly.pdbx_strand_id
1 'polypeptide(L)'
;MRKPYQAKTIAKFLIEAAEAAEPTICMTNSKLNSMLYYVQAWYMIKYGTPCFTDQLYAQSWGVAVEDVHYTFRMFGNCSLWGIMANQIKTDEKLEKKDQKQICKVLYQIGTYSAATLNRIVMNQKPYRDAYANTSNASVITLESLKAYFSE
;
A
#
# COMPACT_ATOMS: atom_id res chain seq x y z
N MET A 1 -17.49 8.75 12.11
CA MET A 1 -16.36 7.84 11.82
C MET A 1 -15.75 8.20 10.48
N ARG A 2 -14.43 8.05 10.29
CA ARG A 2 -13.80 8.20 8.98
C ARG A 2 -14.27 7.04 8.09
N LYS A 3 -14.74 7.34 6.88
CA LYS A 3 -15.13 6.31 5.91
C LYS A 3 -13.85 5.79 5.23
N PRO A 4 -13.55 4.48 5.26
CA PRO A 4 -12.45 3.92 4.50
C PRO A 4 -12.74 3.97 2.99
N TYR A 5 -11.67 4.03 2.21
CA TYR A 5 -11.70 4.01 0.74
C TYR A 5 -11.57 2.58 0.19
N GLN A 6 -11.60 2.46 -1.13
CA GLN A 6 -11.06 1.32 -1.86
C GLN A 6 -9.54 1.50 -2.04
N ALA A 7 -8.80 0.40 -1.95
CA ALA A 7 -7.35 0.42 -2.13
C ALA A 7 -6.94 0.95 -3.51
N LYS A 8 -7.76 0.70 -4.55
CA LYS A 8 -7.57 1.22 -5.90
C LYS A 8 -7.57 2.76 -5.94
N THR A 9 -8.40 3.42 -5.13
CA THR A 9 -8.42 4.88 -5.00
C THR A 9 -7.11 5.39 -4.42
N ILE A 10 -6.60 4.73 -3.38
CA ILE A 10 -5.31 5.07 -2.76
C ILE A 10 -4.15 4.81 -3.74
N ALA A 11 -4.20 3.68 -4.44
CA ALA A 11 -3.19 3.27 -5.40
C ALA A 11 -3.06 4.26 -6.56
N LYS A 12 -4.19 4.69 -7.14
CA LYS A 12 -4.23 5.71 -8.19
C LYS A 12 -3.54 7.00 -7.72
N PHE A 13 -3.92 7.50 -6.54
CA PHE A 13 -3.33 8.70 -5.98
C PHE A 13 -1.82 8.55 -5.68
N LEU A 14 -1.38 7.41 -5.16
CA LEU A 14 0.03 7.14 -4.90
C LEU A 14 0.88 7.17 -6.19
N ILE A 15 0.37 6.64 -7.30
CA ILE A 15 1.06 6.67 -8.60
C ILE A 15 1.19 8.12 -9.09
N GLU A 16 0.07 8.85 -9.11
CA GLU A 16 0.04 10.27 -9.55
C GLU A 16 0.94 11.15 -8.67
N ALA A 17 0.91 10.97 -7.35
CA ALA A 17 1.73 11.73 -6.42
C ALA A 17 3.23 11.36 -6.49
N ALA A 18 3.56 10.12 -6.83
CA ALA A 18 4.94 9.67 -7.03
C ALA A 18 5.54 10.24 -8.32
N GLU A 19 4.76 10.30 -9.40
CA GLU A 19 5.14 10.94 -10.66
C GLU A 19 5.40 12.44 -10.46
N ALA A 20 4.51 13.13 -9.74
CA ALA A 20 4.60 14.57 -9.46
C ALA A 20 5.63 14.95 -8.37
N ALA A 21 6.32 13.97 -7.77
CA ALA A 21 7.33 14.24 -6.75
C ALA A 21 8.63 14.80 -7.35
N GLU A 22 9.40 15.53 -6.54
CA GLU A 22 10.69 16.11 -6.92
C GLU A 22 11.78 15.67 -5.90
N PRO A 23 12.74 14.79 -6.29
CA PRO A 23 12.78 14.07 -7.56
C PRO A 23 11.64 13.04 -7.68
N THR A 24 11.30 12.68 -8.91
CA THR A 24 10.27 11.68 -9.21
C THR A 24 10.54 10.37 -8.49
N ILE A 25 9.51 9.80 -7.86
CA ILE A 25 9.60 8.53 -7.15
C ILE A 25 9.26 7.40 -8.11
N CYS A 26 10.23 6.54 -8.41
CA CYS A 26 9.98 5.31 -9.18
C CYS A 26 9.02 4.39 -8.40
N MET A 27 7.82 4.18 -8.96
CA MET A 27 6.71 3.44 -8.35
C MET A 27 6.41 2.18 -9.16
N THR A 28 7.02 1.05 -8.81
CA THR A 28 6.69 -0.25 -9.44
C THR A 28 5.46 -0.88 -8.79
N ASN A 29 4.87 -1.92 -9.41
CA ASN A 29 3.75 -2.65 -8.82
C ASN A 29 4.07 -3.21 -7.42
N SER A 30 5.28 -3.77 -7.24
CA SER A 30 5.72 -4.28 -5.93
C SER A 30 5.88 -3.17 -4.89
N LYS A 31 6.44 -2.01 -5.28
CA LYS A 31 6.53 -0.85 -4.37
C LYS A 31 5.13 -0.35 -4.01
N LEU A 32 4.22 -0.24 -4.97
CA LEU A 32 2.85 0.24 -4.73
C LEU A 32 2.12 -0.60 -3.68
N ASN A 33 2.23 -1.92 -3.75
CA ASN A 33 1.63 -2.81 -2.75
C ASN A 33 2.29 -2.66 -1.37
N SER A 34 3.62 -2.49 -1.32
CA SER A 34 4.31 -2.17 -0.06
C SER A 34 3.88 -0.81 0.51
N MET A 35 3.67 0.18 -0.35
CA MET A 35 3.15 1.50 0.06
C MET A 35 1.74 1.40 0.63
N LEU A 36 0.86 0.59 0.06
CA LEU A 36 -0.48 0.35 0.60
C LEU A 36 -0.43 -0.27 2.01
N TYR A 37 0.48 -1.23 2.23
CA TYR A 37 0.75 -1.79 3.57
C TYR A 37 1.13 -0.70 4.58
N TYR A 38 2.08 0.19 4.24
CA TYR A 38 2.50 1.27 5.13
C TYR A 38 1.42 2.34 5.33
N VAL A 39 0.63 2.66 4.29
CA VAL A 39 -0.51 3.58 4.41
C VAL A 39 -1.55 3.00 5.38
N GLN A 40 -1.87 1.71 5.26
CA GLN A 40 -2.82 1.05 6.14
C GLN A 40 -2.31 1.04 7.59
N ALA A 41 -1.03 0.69 7.80
CA ALA A 41 -0.39 0.72 9.11
C ALA A 41 -0.43 2.13 9.73
N TRP A 42 -0.04 3.17 8.97
CA TRP A 42 -0.08 4.56 9.43
C TRP A 42 -1.46 4.99 9.90
N TYR A 43 -2.51 4.59 9.17
CA TYR A 43 -3.88 4.92 9.54
C TYR A 43 -4.34 4.16 10.80
N MET A 44 -3.96 2.90 10.94
CA MET A 44 -4.26 2.12 12.14
C MET A 44 -3.62 2.70 13.40
N ILE A 45 -2.38 3.19 13.32
CA ILE A 45 -1.70 3.86 14.45
C ILE A 45 -2.34 5.21 14.74
N LYS A 46 -2.51 6.03 13.70
CA LYS A 46 -2.89 7.44 13.85
C LYS A 46 -4.35 7.66 14.18
N TYR A 47 -5.23 6.87 13.58
CA TYR A 47 -6.69 7.07 13.63
C TYR A 47 -7.43 5.90 14.24
N GLY A 48 -6.76 4.76 14.49
CA GLY A 48 -7.41 3.55 14.96
C GLY A 48 -8.43 2.95 13.98
N THR A 49 -8.46 3.44 12.73
CA THR A 49 -9.40 3.04 11.69
C THR A 49 -8.66 2.89 10.37
N PRO A 50 -9.06 1.94 9.50
CA PRO A 50 -8.36 1.65 8.25
C PRO A 50 -8.41 2.80 7.25
N CYS A 51 -7.40 2.89 6.38
CA CYS A 51 -7.43 3.81 5.24
C CYS A 51 -8.35 3.28 4.15
N PHE A 52 -8.25 1.99 3.85
CA PHE A 52 -9.06 1.31 2.85
C PHE A 52 -9.61 -0.03 3.37
N THR A 53 -10.65 -0.55 2.71
CA THR A 53 -11.36 -1.77 3.12
C THR A 53 -10.77 -3.07 2.59
N ASP A 54 -10.04 -3.01 1.47
CA ASP A 54 -9.45 -4.18 0.84
C ASP A 54 -8.42 -4.88 1.74
N GLN A 55 -8.32 -6.20 1.61
CA GLN A 55 -7.39 -6.99 2.41
C GLN A 55 -5.96 -6.90 1.90
N LEU A 56 -5.02 -6.98 2.84
CA LEU A 56 -3.60 -7.16 2.57
C LEU A 56 -3.26 -8.64 2.74
N TYR A 57 -2.60 -9.22 1.75
CA TYR A 57 -2.18 -10.61 1.75
C TYR A 57 -0.66 -10.72 1.77
N ALA A 58 -0.16 -11.65 2.56
CA ALA A 58 1.24 -12.07 2.53
C ALA A 58 1.40 -13.16 1.45
N GLN A 59 2.06 -12.83 0.35
CA GLN A 59 2.34 -13.74 -0.76
C GLN A 59 3.82 -14.08 -0.80
N SER A 60 4.23 -15.19 -1.42
CA SER A 60 5.64 -15.63 -1.47
C SER A 60 6.61 -14.60 -2.06
N TRP A 61 6.09 -13.65 -2.84
CA TRP A 61 6.83 -12.58 -3.50
C TRP A 61 6.65 -11.20 -2.85
N GLY A 62 5.95 -11.11 -1.72
CA GLY A 62 5.75 -9.87 -0.95
C GLY A 62 4.30 -9.63 -0.53
N VAL A 63 4.04 -8.45 0.02
CA VAL A 63 2.66 -8.04 0.36
C VAL A 63 1.87 -7.65 -0.89
N ALA A 64 0.57 -7.93 -0.89
CA ALA A 64 -0.32 -7.60 -2.00
C ALA A 64 -1.70 -7.15 -1.52
N VAL A 65 -2.27 -6.14 -2.18
CA VAL A 65 -3.72 -6.03 -2.31
C VAL A 65 -4.06 -6.61 -3.68
N GLU A 66 -4.71 -7.77 -3.73
CA GLU A 66 -4.90 -8.57 -4.95
C GLU A 66 -5.41 -7.72 -6.12
N ASP A 67 -6.47 -6.98 -5.86
CA ASP A 67 -7.17 -6.15 -6.82
C ASP A 67 -6.27 -5.06 -7.44
N VAL A 68 -5.37 -4.48 -6.65
CA VAL A 68 -4.37 -3.51 -7.12
C VAL A 68 -3.23 -4.22 -7.84
N HIS A 69 -2.70 -5.30 -7.25
CA HIS A 69 -1.61 -6.07 -7.81
C HIS A 69 -1.94 -6.59 -9.22
N TYR A 70 -3.10 -7.22 -9.39
CA TYR A 70 -3.48 -7.82 -10.67
C TYR A 70 -3.75 -6.77 -11.75
N THR A 71 -4.21 -5.56 -11.37
CA THR A 71 -4.38 -4.44 -12.30
C THR A 71 -3.04 -4.04 -12.95
N PHE A 72 -1.94 -4.06 -12.18
CA PHE A 72 -0.64 -3.58 -12.67
C PHE A 72 0.42 -4.67 -12.89
N ARG A 73 0.07 -5.95 -12.70
CA ARG A 73 1.04 -7.07 -12.77
C ARG A 73 1.79 -7.14 -14.10
N MET A 74 1.13 -6.79 -15.20
CA MET A 74 1.69 -6.85 -16.55
C MET A 74 2.86 -5.88 -16.77
N PHE A 75 2.98 -4.85 -15.93
CA PHE A 75 4.08 -3.88 -15.99
C PHE A 75 5.34 -4.35 -15.24
N GLY A 76 5.26 -5.47 -14.50
CA GLY A 76 6.40 -6.06 -13.80
C GLY A 76 7.17 -5.06 -12.93
N ASN A 77 8.45 -4.86 -13.26
CA ASN A 77 9.36 -3.95 -12.55
C ASN A 77 9.45 -2.54 -13.17
N CYS A 78 8.66 -2.24 -14.20
CA CYS A 78 8.60 -0.90 -14.76
C CYS A 78 7.94 0.07 -13.77
N SER A 79 8.35 1.34 -13.81
CA SER A 79 7.64 2.38 -13.07
C SER A 79 6.25 2.58 -13.66
N LEU A 80 5.27 2.67 -12.78
CA LEU A 80 3.91 3.06 -13.09
C LEU A 80 3.85 4.59 -13.18
N TRP A 81 3.07 5.07 -14.15
CA TRP A 81 2.85 6.48 -14.42
C TRP A 81 1.34 6.76 -14.39
N GLY A 82 0.94 8.02 -14.22
CA GLY A 82 -0.44 8.46 -14.11
C GLY A 82 -1.31 8.03 -15.29
N ILE A 83 -0.73 7.98 -16.50
CA ILE A 83 -1.42 7.45 -17.68
C ILE A 83 -1.85 5.98 -17.51
N MET A 84 -1.08 5.17 -16.79
CA MET A 84 -1.43 3.79 -16.45
C MET A 84 -2.47 3.76 -15.33
N ALA A 85 -2.38 4.67 -14.36
CA ALA A 85 -3.34 4.78 -13.26
C ALA A 85 -4.75 5.16 -13.72
N ASN A 86 -4.90 5.79 -14.89
CA ASN A 86 -6.19 6.07 -15.52
C ASN A 86 -6.99 4.80 -15.89
N GLN A 87 -6.35 3.63 -15.95
CA GLN A 87 -7.05 2.35 -16.10
C GLN A 87 -7.90 2.00 -14.87
N ILE A 88 -7.60 2.59 -13.71
CA ILE A 88 -8.41 2.47 -12.50
C ILE A 88 -9.59 3.44 -12.58
N LYS A 89 -10.79 2.87 -12.65
CA LYS A 89 -12.04 3.60 -12.39
C LYS A 89 -12.27 3.64 -10.88
N THR A 90 -12.42 4.85 -10.34
CA THR A 90 -12.69 5.10 -8.92
C THR A 90 -13.95 5.95 -8.82
N ASP A 91 -14.95 5.49 -8.09
CA ASP A 91 -16.21 6.23 -7.91
C ASP A 91 -16.14 7.26 -6.77
N GLU A 92 -15.00 7.29 -6.06
CA GLU A 92 -14.77 8.13 -4.89
C GLU A 92 -13.56 9.04 -5.07
N LYS A 93 -13.65 10.23 -4.47
CA LYS A 93 -12.57 11.23 -4.46
C LYS A 93 -11.93 11.30 -3.09
N LEU A 94 -10.61 11.19 -3.04
CA LEU A 94 -9.85 11.33 -1.79
C LEU A 94 -10.02 12.73 -1.19
N GLU A 95 -10.30 12.79 0.11
CA GLU A 95 -10.36 14.05 0.83
C GLU A 95 -8.96 14.68 0.95
N LYS A 96 -8.86 16.02 0.88
CA LYS A 96 -7.57 16.74 0.96
C LYS A 96 -6.76 16.38 2.22
N LYS A 97 -7.44 16.16 3.35
CA LYS A 97 -6.79 15.80 4.62
C LYS A 97 -6.12 14.41 4.55
N ASP A 98 -6.68 13.51 3.75
CA ASP A 98 -6.27 12.13 3.57
C ASP A 98 -5.13 12.05 2.57
N GLN A 99 -5.24 12.79 1.46
CA GLN A 99 -4.15 13.05 0.51
C GLN A 99 -2.89 13.51 1.24
N LYS A 100 -3.02 14.50 2.15
CA LYS A 100 -1.89 15.01 2.95
C LYS A 100 -1.24 13.92 3.82
N GLN A 101 -2.01 12.99 4.40
CA GLN A 101 -1.42 11.90 5.18
C GLN A 101 -0.74 10.86 4.30
N ILE A 102 -1.35 10.51 3.18
CA ILE A 102 -0.81 9.52 2.24
C ILE A 102 0.51 10.05 1.64
N CYS A 103 0.57 11.33 1.28
CA CYS A 103 1.82 11.97 0.84
C CYS A 103 2.93 11.91 1.89
N LYS A 104 2.61 12.05 3.19
CA LYS A 104 3.62 11.90 4.25
C LYS A 104 4.25 10.51 4.23
N VAL A 105 3.42 9.46 4.12
CA VAL A 105 3.91 8.09 4.01
C VAL A 105 4.72 7.93 2.72
N LEU A 106 4.23 8.45 1.59
CA LEU A 106 4.94 8.42 0.31
C LEU A 106 6.33 9.05 0.38
N TYR A 107 6.47 10.24 0.94
CA TYR A 107 7.78 10.90 0.99
C TYR A 107 8.74 10.27 2.00
N GLN A 108 8.23 9.63 3.06
CA GLN A 108 9.06 8.93 4.04
C GLN A 108 9.54 7.56 3.54
N ILE A 109 8.69 6.83 2.83
CA ILE A 109 8.92 5.42 2.45
C ILE A 109 9.29 5.28 0.97
N GLY A 110 8.85 6.19 0.10
CA GLY A 110 9.01 6.11 -1.34
C GLY A 110 10.46 6.19 -1.83
N THR A 111 11.39 6.70 -1.01
CA THR A 111 12.82 6.80 -1.32
C THR A 111 13.53 5.45 -1.39
N TYR A 112 13.01 4.44 -0.69
CA TYR A 112 13.56 3.08 -0.75
C TYR A 112 13.26 2.42 -2.09
N SER A 113 14.13 1.52 -2.56
CA SER A 113 13.84 0.72 -3.76
C SER A 113 12.70 -0.28 -3.49
N ALA A 114 12.04 -0.76 -4.55
CA ALA A 114 11.00 -1.77 -4.43
C ALA A 114 11.51 -3.05 -3.74
N ALA A 115 12.71 -3.52 -4.12
CA ALA A 115 13.33 -4.70 -3.53
C ALA A 115 13.65 -4.50 -2.03
N THR A 116 14.16 -3.32 -1.65
CA THR A 116 14.46 -3.00 -0.26
C THR A 116 13.18 -2.96 0.58
N LEU A 117 12.12 -2.29 0.10
CA LEU A 117 10.84 -2.24 0.82
C LEU A 117 10.23 -3.62 0.98
N ASN A 118 10.23 -4.42 -0.09
CA ASN A 118 9.69 -5.76 -0.05
C ASN A 118 10.44 -6.61 0.99
N ARG A 119 11.78 -6.59 0.97
CA ARG A 119 12.59 -7.28 1.99
C ARG A 119 12.29 -6.79 3.41
N ILE A 120 12.11 -5.48 3.62
CA ILE A 120 11.76 -4.95 4.94
C ILE A 120 10.42 -5.52 5.37
N VAL A 121 9.35 -5.35 4.57
CA VAL A 121 8.00 -5.82 4.88
C VAL A 121 7.98 -7.32 5.16
N MET A 122 8.65 -8.12 4.33
CA MET A 122 8.72 -9.57 4.51
C MET A 122 9.39 -9.99 5.83
N ASN A 123 10.25 -9.14 6.39
CA ASN A 123 10.90 -9.35 7.68
C ASN A 123 10.14 -8.72 8.86
N GLN A 124 8.91 -8.20 8.65
CA GLN A 124 8.08 -7.72 9.75
C GLN A 124 7.18 -8.83 10.27
N LYS A 125 6.93 -8.82 11.59
CA LYS A 125 6.11 -9.84 12.26
C LYS A 125 4.69 -9.98 11.65
N PRO A 126 3.95 -8.91 11.32
CA PRO A 126 2.62 -9.02 10.70
C PRO A 126 2.63 -9.83 9.40
N TYR A 127 3.63 -9.60 8.55
CA TYR A 127 3.77 -10.35 7.30
C TYR A 127 4.13 -11.81 7.56
N ARG A 128 5.16 -12.08 8.40
CA ARG A 128 5.62 -13.46 8.63
C ARG A 128 4.55 -14.34 9.25
N ASP A 129 3.83 -13.80 10.25
CA ASP A 129 2.77 -14.52 10.93
C ASP A 129 1.61 -14.81 9.98
N ALA A 130 1.21 -13.83 9.15
CA ALA A 130 0.20 -14.04 8.12
C ALA A 130 0.65 -15.08 7.09
N TYR A 131 1.89 -14.98 6.60
CA TYR A 131 2.44 -15.91 5.59
C TYR A 131 2.50 -17.36 6.09
N ALA A 132 2.84 -17.57 7.36
CA ALA A 132 2.88 -18.90 7.98
C ALA A 132 1.47 -19.45 8.29
N ASN A 133 0.46 -18.58 8.39
CA ASN A 133 -0.88 -18.96 8.76
C ASN A 133 -1.73 -19.40 7.55
N THR A 134 -1.72 -20.70 7.28
CA THR A 134 -2.49 -21.31 6.19
C THR A 134 -4.00 -21.34 6.43
N SER A 135 -4.45 -21.17 7.69
CA SER A 135 -5.88 -21.21 8.04
C SER A 135 -6.65 -19.93 7.71
N ASN A 136 -5.97 -18.79 7.57
CA ASN A 136 -6.61 -17.48 7.34
C ASN A 136 -6.22 -16.85 6.00
N ALA A 137 -6.02 -17.68 4.97
CA ALA A 137 -5.70 -17.26 3.60
C ALA A 137 -4.51 -16.28 3.50
N SER A 138 -3.56 -16.34 4.43
CA SER A 138 -2.40 -15.44 4.52
C SER A 138 -2.75 -13.94 4.62
N VAL A 139 -3.89 -13.60 5.24
CA VAL A 139 -4.32 -12.20 5.45
C VAL A 139 -3.51 -11.54 6.57
N ILE A 140 -2.96 -10.36 6.28
CA ILE A 140 -2.33 -9.46 7.25
C ILE A 140 -3.44 -8.61 7.91
N THR A 141 -3.71 -8.87 9.20
CA THR A 141 -4.82 -8.21 9.91
C THR A 141 -4.47 -6.78 10.33
N LEU A 142 -5.50 -5.93 10.44
CA LEU A 142 -5.32 -4.53 10.85
C LEU A 142 -4.80 -4.42 12.30
N GLU A 143 -5.22 -5.36 13.15
CA GLU A 143 -4.78 -5.48 14.54
C GLU A 143 -3.29 -5.82 14.60
N SER A 144 -2.80 -6.73 13.73
CA SER A 144 -1.38 -7.08 13.68
C SER A 144 -0.52 -5.90 13.23
N LEU A 145 -0.98 -5.12 12.24
CA LEU A 145 -0.31 -3.87 11.83
C LEU A 145 -0.27 -2.88 12.98
N LYS A 146 -1.40 -2.65 13.64
CA LYS A 146 -1.48 -1.70 14.75
C LYS A 146 -0.55 -2.09 15.89
N ALA A 147 -0.56 -3.36 16.29
CA ALA A 147 0.29 -3.87 17.35
C ALA A 147 1.78 -3.65 17.02
N TYR A 148 2.23 -4.14 15.85
CA TYR A 148 3.64 -4.10 15.46
C TYR A 148 4.22 -2.68 15.36
N PHE A 149 3.43 -1.70 14.90
CA PHE A 149 3.91 -0.33 14.74
C PHE A 149 3.60 0.60 15.94
N SER A 150 2.96 0.09 16.99
CA SER A 150 2.74 0.83 18.24
C SER A 150 3.73 0.46 19.35
N GLU A 151 4.57 -0.56 19.10
CA GLU A 151 5.75 -0.92 19.92
C GLU A 151 6.92 0.02 19.63
#